data_AF-A0A554VGA9-F1
#
_entry.id   AF-A0A554VGA9-F1
#
_cell.length_a   1.000
_cell.length_b   1.000
_cell.length_c   1.000
_cell.angle_alpha   90.00
_cell.angle_beta   90.00
_cell.angle_gamma   90.00
#
_symmetry.space_group_name_H-M   'P 1'
#
loop_
_entity.id
_entity.type
_entity.pdbx_description
1 polymer ?
#
loop_
_entity_poly.entity_id
_entity_poly.type
_entity_poly.pdbx_seq_one_letter_code
_entity_poly.pdbx_strand_id
1 'polypeptide(L)'
;MKTNHVVFIILLGLVMACQKEETPNTLEQQDLTLNWKTVNPEKVFGNPEDGFNISKDALKQALSLPNVSTVRFILEVEDEQLQIRVAGVNSNGDITKGVLAKPVSVQKEVHKLFTEKSKQFETTALSKAVASHVLQPGDAVDFVLTWQQKIKGKSLQETVAYDGERIQYFSMPAEAIEHMLESRSKSINLVWGVNPKGKFTTVFLPEFTEGKALLKSGEFIYEYSKPCPPTCTPPE
;
A
#
# COMPACT_ATOMS: atom_id res chain seq x y z
N MET A 1 76.21 12.80 -35.00
CA MET A 1 75.32 13.95 -34.69
C MET A 1 74.13 13.44 -33.92
N LYS A 2 73.75 14.18 -32.86
CA LYS A 2 72.68 13.89 -31.90
C LYS A 2 71.30 14.23 -32.48
N THR A 3 70.31 13.39 -32.17
CA THR A 3 68.88 13.72 -31.85
C THR A 3 68.17 12.38 -31.56
N ASN A 4 67.96 11.94 -30.31
CA ASN A 4 66.94 12.30 -29.32
C ASN A 4 65.48 12.35 -29.81
N HIS A 5 64.63 11.68 -29.01
CA HIS A 5 63.16 11.80 -28.84
C HIS A 5 62.29 10.82 -29.64
N VAL A 6 61.22 10.22 -29.09
CA VAL A 6 60.60 10.18 -27.75
C VAL A 6 59.69 8.94 -27.79
N VAL A 7 59.70 8.14 -26.72
CA VAL A 7 58.75 7.05 -26.48
C VAL A 7 57.41 7.67 -26.09
N PHE A 8 56.33 7.34 -26.81
CA PHE A 8 54.96 7.62 -26.35
C PHE A 8 54.16 6.32 -26.28
N ILE A 9 54.15 5.73 -25.09
CA ILE A 9 53.25 4.64 -24.70
C ILE A 9 51.91 5.31 -24.39
N ILE A 10 50.91 5.15 -25.25
CA ILE A 10 49.53 5.52 -24.92
C ILE A 10 48.94 4.33 -24.14
N LEU A 11 49.03 4.43 -22.81
CA LEU A 11 48.28 3.60 -21.89
C LEU A 11 46.82 4.08 -21.91
N LEU A 12 45.95 3.42 -22.67
CA LEU A 12 44.51 3.63 -22.56
C LEU A 12 44.07 3.12 -21.19
N GLY A 13 43.93 4.05 -20.24
CA GLY A 13 43.27 3.80 -18.97
C GLY A 13 41.81 3.46 -19.22
N LEU A 14 41.49 2.17 -19.10
CA LEU A 14 40.14 1.69 -18.82
C LEU A 14 39.71 2.25 -17.46
N VAL A 15 39.21 3.48 -17.45
CA VAL A 15 38.28 3.92 -16.42
C VAL A 15 36.99 3.15 -16.63
N MET A 16 36.93 1.95 -16.03
CA MET A 16 35.65 1.38 -15.62
C MET A 16 35.06 2.38 -14.62
N ALA A 17 34.27 3.32 -15.14
CA ALA A 17 33.26 3.97 -14.34
C ALA A 17 32.27 2.86 -13.97
N CYS A 18 32.49 2.23 -12.81
CA CYS A 18 31.40 1.67 -12.04
C CYS A 18 30.43 2.83 -11.79
N GLN A 19 29.47 3.02 -12.69
CA GLN A 19 28.23 3.67 -12.31
C GLN A 19 27.65 2.79 -11.23
N LYS A 20 27.85 3.23 -9.98
CA LYS A 20 27.10 2.73 -8.84
C LYS A 20 25.66 3.10 -9.16
N GLU A 21 24.90 2.12 -9.64
CA GLU A 21 23.45 2.23 -9.77
C GLU A 21 22.94 2.63 -8.38
N GLU A 22 22.49 3.86 -8.25
CA GLU A 22 21.77 4.31 -7.07
C GLU A 22 20.44 3.56 -7.07
N THR A 23 20.41 2.40 -6.41
CA THR A 23 19.16 1.78 -6.00
C THR A 23 18.47 2.78 -5.08
N PRO A 24 17.27 3.30 -5.41
CA PRO A 24 16.59 4.28 -4.59
C PRO A 24 15.88 3.57 -3.44
N ASN A 25 16.65 2.88 -2.60
CA ASN A 25 16.27 2.59 -1.22
C ASN A 25 17.04 3.60 -0.37
N THR A 26 16.51 4.82 -0.28
CA THR A 26 17.11 5.85 0.58
C THR A 26 17.12 5.31 2.01
N LEU A 27 18.27 5.39 2.69
CA LEU A 27 18.48 4.93 4.07
C LEU A 27 17.31 5.31 5.02
N GLU A 28 16.73 6.49 4.79
CA GLU A 28 15.55 7.01 5.48
C GLU A 28 14.31 6.08 5.40
N GLN A 29 13.99 5.52 4.23
CA GLN A 29 12.86 4.60 4.09
C GLN A 29 13.13 3.26 4.79
N GLN A 30 14.39 2.82 4.80
CA GLN A 30 14.82 1.63 5.53
C GLN A 30 14.67 1.84 7.04
N ASP A 31 15.03 3.03 7.55
CA ASP A 31 14.88 3.40 8.95
C ASP A 31 13.39 3.48 9.36
N LEU A 32 12.53 4.11 8.55
CA LEU A 32 11.09 4.18 8.82
C LEU A 32 10.41 2.80 8.85
N THR A 33 10.80 1.91 7.94
CA THR A 33 10.30 0.53 7.91
C THR A 33 10.81 -0.28 9.12
N LEU A 34 12.05 -0.03 9.56
CA LEU A 34 12.61 -0.64 10.75
C LEU A 34 11.89 -0.16 12.02
N ASN A 35 11.55 1.12 12.10
CA ASN A 35 10.78 1.71 13.20
C ASN A 35 9.42 1.03 13.33
N TRP A 36 8.71 0.80 12.22
CA TRP A 36 7.45 0.06 12.23
C TRP A 36 7.59 -1.36 12.81
N LYS A 37 8.70 -2.06 12.55
CA LYS A 37 8.93 -3.42 13.07
C LYS A 37 9.11 -3.46 14.57
N THR A 38 9.66 -2.40 15.17
CA THR A 38 10.10 -2.39 16.58
C THR A 38 9.17 -1.62 17.51
N VAL A 39 8.37 -0.68 17.00
CA VAL A 39 7.47 0.15 17.82
C VAL A 39 6.41 -0.68 18.56
N ASN A 40 5.81 -0.19 19.64
CA ASN A 40 4.60 -0.84 20.19
C ASN A 40 3.39 -0.50 19.30
N PRO A 41 2.66 -1.48 18.71
CA PRO A 41 1.49 -1.21 17.86
C PRO A 41 0.43 -0.38 18.58
N GLU A 42 0.24 -0.57 19.89
CA GLU A 42 -0.73 0.18 20.69
C GLU A 42 -0.42 1.68 20.78
N LYS A 43 0.82 2.10 20.48
CA LYS A 43 1.21 3.52 20.47
C LYS A 43 0.94 4.20 19.12
N VAL A 44 1.00 3.44 18.03
CA VAL A 44 0.96 3.99 16.66
C VAL A 44 -0.40 3.82 15.99
N PHE A 45 -1.18 2.81 16.40
CA PHE A 45 -2.59 2.76 16.06
C PHE A 45 -3.36 3.61 17.06
N GLY A 46 -3.99 4.67 16.54
CA GLY A 46 -4.84 5.54 17.33
C GLY A 46 -6.22 4.92 17.54
N ASN A 47 -7.25 5.64 17.10
CA ASN A 47 -8.63 5.20 17.27
C ASN A 47 -9.00 4.10 16.27
N PRO A 48 -10.01 3.27 16.58
CA PRO A 48 -10.57 2.29 15.65
C PRO A 48 -11.12 2.88 14.33
N GLU A 49 -11.29 4.20 14.30
CA GLU A 49 -11.88 4.99 13.22
C GLU A 49 -10.80 5.81 12.47
N ASP A 50 -9.52 5.60 12.80
CA ASP A 50 -8.41 6.20 12.07
C ASP A 50 -8.13 5.40 10.79
N GLY A 51 -7.89 6.11 9.70
CA GLY A 51 -7.54 5.54 8.41
C GLY A 51 -6.72 6.51 7.58
N PHE A 52 -6.58 6.23 6.30
CA PHE A 52 -5.73 6.99 5.41
C PHE A 52 -6.47 7.33 4.11
N ASN A 53 -6.50 8.61 3.76
CA ASN A 53 -7.03 9.08 2.50
C ASN A 53 -5.92 9.04 1.43
N ILE A 54 -6.16 8.29 0.37
CA ILE A 54 -5.27 8.14 -0.77
C ILE A 54 -5.88 8.92 -1.93
N SER A 55 -5.21 9.98 -2.35
CA SER A 55 -5.65 10.77 -3.50
C SER A 55 -5.49 9.98 -4.80
N LYS A 56 -6.32 10.28 -5.81
CA LYS A 56 -6.12 9.70 -7.14
C LYS A 56 -4.75 10.04 -7.73
N ASP A 57 -4.19 11.20 -7.41
CA ASP A 57 -2.88 11.58 -7.92
C ASP A 57 -1.76 10.74 -7.28
N ALA A 58 -1.91 10.33 -6.02
CA ALA A 58 -1.01 9.36 -5.39
C ALA A 58 -1.05 8.00 -6.12
N LEU A 59 -2.25 7.50 -6.45
CA LEU A 59 -2.42 6.26 -7.21
C LEU A 59 -1.84 6.37 -8.63
N LYS A 60 -2.08 7.47 -9.36
CA LYS A 60 -1.48 7.72 -10.67
C LYS A 60 0.04 7.78 -10.59
N GLN A 61 0.60 8.42 -9.56
CA GLN A 61 2.03 8.50 -9.38
C GLN A 61 2.64 7.13 -9.07
N ALA A 62 1.93 6.25 -8.34
CA ALA A 62 2.34 4.87 -8.18
C ALA A 62 2.41 4.13 -9.53
N LEU A 63 1.52 4.42 -10.48
CA LEU A 63 1.50 3.83 -11.82
C LEU A 63 2.43 4.53 -12.84
N SER A 64 3.30 5.45 -12.41
CA SER A 64 4.08 6.29 -13.32
C SER A 64 5.30 5.62 -13.96
N LEU A 65 5.77 4.50 -13.39
CA LEU A 65 6.83 3.71 -14.03
C LEU A 65 6.27 2.91 -15.22
N PRO A 66 7.10 2.62 -16.25
CA PRO A 66 6.73 1.64 -17.26
C PRO A 66 6.51 0.26 -16.64
N ASN A 67 5.49 -0.46 -17.12
CA ASN A 67 5.21 -1.86 -16.76
C ASN A 67 5.10 -2.09 -15.24
N VAL A 68 4.43 -1.18 -14.50
CA VAL A 68 4.08 -1.41 -13.10
C VAL A 68 3.19 -2.64 -12.99
N SER A 69 3.60 -3.62 -12.21
CA SER A 69 2.84 -4.85 -11.98
C SER A 69 2.02 -4.78 -10.69
N THR A 70 2.55 -4.09 -9.68
CA THR A 70 1.94 -3.99 -8.36
C THR A 70 2.12 -2.61 -7.75
N VAL A 71 1.16 -2.21 -6.91
CA VAL A 71 1.26 -1.04 -6.04
C VAL A 71 1.31 -1.52 -4.59
N ARG A 72 2.28 -1.01 -3.84
CA ARG A 72 2.52 -1.28 -2.43
C ARG A 72 1.99 -0.14 -1.57
N PHE A 73 1.32 -0.52 -0.49
CA PHE A 73 0.94 0.34 0.63
C PHE A 73 1.88 0.01 1.78
N ILE A 74 2.96 0.78 1.90
CA ILE A 74 4.08 0.53 2.81
C ILE A 74 3.77 1.15 4.16
N LEU A 75 3.94 0.35 5.23
CA LEU A 75 3.72 0.76 6.62
C LEU A 75 5.02 1.35 7.16
N GLU A 76 4.96 2.61 7.55
CA GLU A 76 6.07 3.40 8.07
C GLU A 76 5.69 4.01 9.41
N VAL A 77 6.67 4.36 10.26
CA VAL A 77 6.41 5.09 11.50
C VAL A 77 7.30 6.32 11.56
N GLU A 78 6.66 7.48 11.66
CA GLU A 78 7.29 8.79 11.80
C GLU A 78 6.61 9.52 12.96
N ASP A 79 7.40 10.10 13.88
CA ASP A 79 6.91 10.81 15.07
C ASP A 79 5.86 10.03 15.88
N GLU A 80 6.12 8.74 16.10
CA GLU A 80 5.21 7.78 16.78
C GLU A 80 3.84 7.63 16.12
N GLN A 81 3.68 8.03 14.86
CA GLN A 81 2.45 7.87 14.08
C GLN A 81 2.67 6.88 12.93
N LEU A 82 1.70 5.98 12.75
CA LEU A 82 1.66 5.13 11.56
C LEU A 82 1.42 5.99 10.32
N GLN A 83 2.26 5.79 9.30
CA GLN A 83 2.15 6.41 7.99
C GLN A 83 1.97 5.32 6.93
N ILE A 84 1.32 5.68 5.82
CA ILE A 84 1.16 4.80 4.65
C ILE A 84 1.75 5.48 3.43
N ARG A 85 2.81 4.90 2.87
CA ARG A 85 3.38 5.32 1.58
C ARG A 85 2.84 4.45 0.46
N VAL A 86 2.30 5.07 -0.57
CA VAL A 86 1.77 4.41 -1.77
C VAL A 86 2.83 4.47 -2.87
N ALA A 87 3.37 3.32 -3.28
CA ALA A 87 4.44 3.23 -4.28
C ALA A 87 4.18 2.12 -5.29
N GLY A 88 4.53 2.32 -6.56
CA GLY A 88 4.42 1.27 -7.58
C GLY A 88 5.73 0.51 -7.75
N VAL A 89 5.64 -0.73 -8.21
CA VAL A 89 6.77 -1.61 -8.49
C VAL A 89 6.61 -2.19 -9.89
N ASN A 90 7.64 -2.03 -10.71
CA ASN A 90 7.66 -2.59 -12.07
C ASN A 90 8.24 -4.01 -12.11
N SER A 91 8.26 -4.62 -13.30
CA SER A 91 8.80 -5.96 -13.54
C SER A 91 10.30 -6.10 -13.21
N ASN A 92 11.05 -5.00 -13.17
CA ASN A 92 12.47 -5.01 -12.86
C ASN A 92 12.75 -4.89 -11.36
N GLY A 93 11.70 -4.65 -10.55
CA GLY A 93 11.82 -4.38 -9.13
C GLY A 93 12.07 -2.91 -8.79
N ASP A 94 12.07 -2.00 -9.77
CA ASP A 94 12.17 -0.57 -9.53
C ASP A 94 10.90 -0.08 -8.81
N ILE A 95 11.09 0.80 -7.83
CA ILE A 95 10.01 1.33 -6.99
C ILE A 95 9.87 2.84 -7.24
N THR A 96 8.63 3.34 -7.37
CA THR A 96 8.42 4.79 -7.40
C THR A 96 8.78 5.41 -6.05
N LYS A 97 9.13 6.70 -6.02
CA LYS A 97 9.35 7.44 -4.75
C LYS A 97 8.18 7.30 -3.76
N GLY A 98 6.99 7.07 -4.30
CA GLY A 98 5.75 6.94 -3.54
C GLY A 98 5.25 8.25 -2.95
N VAL A 99 4.00 8.22 -2.50
CA VAL A 99 3.28 9.36 -1.92
C VAL A 99 2.70 8.95 -0.58
N LEU A 100 2.90 9.77 0.45
CA LEU A 100 2.25 9.56 1.73
C LEU A 100 0.75 9.79 1.60
N ALA A 101 -0.03 8.79 2.02
CA ALA A 101 -1.46 8.93 2.22
C ALA A 101 -1.72 9.84 3.42
N LYS A 102 -2.82 10.60 3.39
CA LYS A 102 -3.14 11.56 4.43
C LYS A 102 -3.88 10.86 5.58
N PRO A 103 -3.41 10.92 6.84
CA PRO A 103 -4.18 10.43 7.97
C PRO A 103 -5.52 11.17 8.09
N VAL A 104 -6.61 10.43 8.25
CA VAL A 104 -7.98 10.98 8.39
C VAL A 104 -8.82 10.11 9.34
N SER A 105 -9.89 10.70 9.90
CA SER A 105 -10.96 9.89 10.47
C SER A 105 -11.86 9.39 9.35
N VAL A 106 -12.14 8.08 9.35
CA VAL A 106 -13.01 7.39 8.37
C VAL A 106 -14.36 7.00 8.97
N GLN A 107 -14.72 7.61 10.11
CA GLN A 107 -15.93 7.26 10.85
C GLN A 107 -17.20 7.39 9.99
N LYS A 108 -17.28 8.44 9.14
CA LYS A 108 -18.44 8.66 8.27
C LYS A 108 -18.57 7.56 7.21
N GLU A 109 -17.47 7.18 6.58
CA GLU A 109 -17.38 6.09 5.60
C GLU A 109 -17.75 4.76 6.24
N VAL A 110 -17.17 4.44 7.40
CA VAL A 110 -17.44 3.18 8.11
C VAL A 110 -18.90 3.11 8.55
N HIS A 111 -19.44 4.18 9.12
CA HIS A 111 -20.86 4.22 9.49
C HIS A 111 -21.75 4.01 8.26
N LYS A 112 -21.43 4.68 7.15
CA LYS A 112 -22.20 4.54 5.92
C LYS A 112 -22.11 3.13 5.34
N LEU A 113 -20.93 2.51 5.35
CA LEU A 113 -20.72 1.10 4.98
C LEU A 113 -21.66 0.20 5.79
N PHE A 114 -21.77 0.41 7.10
CA PHE A 114 -22.60 -0.43 7.97
C PHE A 114 -24.09 -0.32 7.60
N THR A 115 -24.56 0.88 7.22
CA THR A 115 -25.93 1.08 6.72
C THR A 115 -26.18 0.43 5.35
N GLU A 116 -25.12 0.18 4.58
CA GLU A 116 -25.19 -0.35 3.21
C GLU A 116 -24.74 -1.82 3.12
N LYS A 117 -24.56 -2.50 4.26
CA LYS A 117 -24.02 -3.87 4.36
C LYS A 117 -24.76 -4.94 3.54
N SER A 118 -26.05 -4.72 3.29
CA SER A 118 -26.90 -5.65 2.54
C SER A 118 -26.81 -5.48 1.03
N LYS A 119 -26.13 -4.44 0.54
CA LYS A 119 -25.85 -4.28 -0.89
C LYS A 119 -24.96 -5.42 -1.37
N GLN A 120 -25.06 -5.72 -2.66
CA GLN A 120 -24.27 -6.73 -3.34
C GLN A 120 -23.61 -6.10 -4.57
N PHE A 121 -22.37 -6.47 -4.82
CA PHE A 121 -21.66 -6.09 -6.02
C PHE A 121 -21.80 -7.18 -7.09
N GLU A 122 -22.20 -6.77 -8.28
CA GLU A 122 -22.09 -7.58 -9.49
C GLU A 122 -20.70 -7.42 -10.09
N THR A 123 -19.91 -8.49 -10.10
CA THR A 123 -18.51 -8.47 -10.57
C THR A 123 -18.32 -9.17 -11.91
N THR A 124 -19.39 -9.68 -12.52
CA THR A 124 -19.35 -10.46 -13.77
C THR A 124 -18.83 -9.69 -14.98
N ALA A 125 -19.00 -8.37 -14.99
CA ALA A 125 -18.48 -7.49 -16.04
C ALA A 125 -17.02 -7.05 -15.81
N LEU A 126 -16.43 -7.36 -14.64
CA LEU A 126 -15.06 -7.00 -14.30
C LEU A 126 -14.08 -8.05 -14.84
N SER A 127 -12.85 -7.64 -15.10
CA SER A 127 -11.78 -8.59 -15.37
C SER A 127 -11.56 -9.50 -14.14
N LYS A 128 -11.02 -10.70 -14.37
CA LYS A 128 -10.72 -11.63 -13.27
C LYS A 128 -9.77 -11.03 -12.24
N ALA A 129 -8.77 -10.26 -12.70
CA ALA A 129 -7.80 -9.63 -11.82
C ALA A 129 -8.49 -8.63 -10.88
N VAL A 130 -9.34 -7.75 -11.42
CA VAL A 130 -10.10 -6.78 -10.62
C VAL A 130 -11.13 -7.48 -9.72
N ALA A 131 -11.94 -8.38 -10.29
CA ALA A 131 -13.01 -9.07 -9.57
C ALA A 131 -12.51 -9.83 -8.33
N SER A 132 -11.31 -10.41 -8.39
CA SER A 132 -10.69 -11.12 -7.27
C SER A 132 -10.31 -10.23 -6.09
N HIS A 133 -10.27 -8.91 -6.30
CA HIS A 133 -9.99 -7.91 -5.28
C HIS A 133 -11.23 -7.15 -4.83
N VAL A 134 -12.42 -7.41 -5.37
CA VAL A 134 -13.67 -6.80 -4.90
C VAL A 134 -14.17 -7.54 -3.66
N LEU A 135 -14.35 -6.81 -2.56
CA LEU A 135 -14.89 -7.31 -1.30
C LEU A 135 -16.38 -6.98 -1.21
N GLN A 136 -17.23 -7.96 -0.87
CA GLN A 136 -18.66 -7.69 -0.70
C GLN A 136 -18.90 -6.78 0.51
N PRO A 137 -19.92 -5.91 0.49
CA PRO A 137 -20.18 -4.97 1.58
C PRO A 137 -20.39 -5.64 2.95
N GLY A 138 -21.06 -6.80 2.97
CA GLY A 138 -21.23 -7.59 4.19
C GLY A 138 -19.89 -8.02 4.79
N ASP A 139 -19.01 -8.60 3.97
CA ASP A 139 -17.68 -9.05 4.41
C ASP A 139 -16.81 -7.86 4.86
N ALA A 140 -16.89 -6.72 4.17
CA ALA A 140 -16.20 -5.50 4.55
C ALA A 140 -16.62 -4.99 5.93
N VAL A 141 -17.91 -5.07 6.26
CA VAL A 141 -18.42 -4.76 7.60
C VAL A 141 -17.81 -5.68 8.64
N ASP A 142 -17.79 -6.99 8.37
CA ASP A 142 -17.24 -7.98 9.31
C ASP A 142 -15.74 -7.75 9.56
N PHE A 143 -14.97 -7.41 8.51
CA PHE A 143 -13.54 -7.13 8.62
C PHE A 143 -13.29 -5.91 9.51
N VAL A 144 -14.00 -4.82 9.25
CA VAL A 144 -13.85 -3.55 9.98
C VAL A 144 -14.32 -3.70 11.42
N LEU A 145 -15.48 -4.34 11.67
CA LEU A 145 -15.97 -4.57 13.04
C LEU A 145 -14.99 -5.42 13.85
N THR A 146 -14.43 -6.47 13.26
CA THR A 146 -13.47 -7.33 13.94
C THR A 146 -12.19 -6.56 14.29
N TRP A 147 -11.71 -5.70 13.41
CA TRP A 147 -10.61 -4.78 13.72
C TRP A 147 -10.97 -3.85 14.89
N GLN A 148 -12.13 -3.19 14.84
CA GLN A 148 -12.57 -2.26 15.86
C GLN A 148 -12.72 -2.89 17.26
N GLN A 149 -12.99 -4.20 17.31
CA GLN A 149 -13.01 -4.97 18.55
C GLN A 149 -11.59 -5.31 19.03
N LYS A 150 -10.69 -5.72 18.11
CA LYS A 150 -9.32 -6.14 18.46
C LYS A 150 -8.43 -4.98 18.90
N ILE A 151 -8.53 -3.81 18.27
CA ILE A 151 -7.71 -2.64 18.61
C ILE A 151 -7.98 -2.14 20.05
N LYS A 152 -9.16 -2.42 20.61
CA LYS A 152 -9.52 -2.10 22.00
C LYS A 152 -8.95 -3.10 23.03
N GLY A 153 -8.35 -4.21 22.57
CA GLY A 153 -7.83 -5.27 23.41
C GLY A 153 -6.29 -5.28 23.51
N LYS A 154 -5.75 -5.92 24.54
CA LYS A 154 -4.30 -6.02 24.84
C LYS A 154 -3.50 -6.96 23.90
N SER A 155 -4.02 -7.33 22.74
CA SER A 155 -3.45 -8.36 21.84
C SER A 155 -3.17 -7.84 20.42
N LEU A 156 -2.93 -6.54 20.27
CA LEU A 156 -2.68 -5.94 18.96
C LEU A 156 -1.39 -6.46 18.32
N GLN A 157 -0.37 -6.80 19.14
CA GLN A 157 0.91 -7.33 18.65
C GLN A 157 0.75 -8.60 17.81
N GLU A 158 -0.06 -9.55 18.25
CA GLU A 158 -0.33 -10.79 17.51
C GLU A 158 -1.20 -10.55 16.28
N THR A 159 -2.10 -9.57 16.37
CA THR A 159 -3.06 -9.26 15.31
C THR A 159 -2.36 -8.70 14.07
N VAL A 160 -1.38 -7.81 14.26
CA VAL A 160 -0.65 -7.12 13.19
C VAL A 160 0.59 -7.88 12.70
N ALA A 161 0.79 -9.11 13.21
CA ALA A 161 1.88 -10.00 12.82
C ALA A 161 1.36 -11.21 12.03
N TYR A 162 2.11 -11.59 11.01
CA TYR A 162 1.95 -12.82 10.25
C TYR A 162 3.12 -13.73 10.61
N ASP A 163 2.81 -14.89 11.20
CA ASP A 163 3.79 -15.87 11.65
C ASP A 163 4.90 -15.29 12.55
N GLY A 164 4.52 -14.33 13.40
CA GLY A 164 5.43 -13.64 14.32
C GLY A 164 6.15 -12.42 13.73
N GLU A 165 6.03 -12.17 12.42
CA GLU A 165 6.66 -11.04 11.76
C GLU A 165 5.63 -9.97 11.34
N ARG A 166 5.96 -8.69 11.51
CA ARG A 166 5.06 -7.60 11.10
C ARG A 166 5.09 -7.38 9.60
N ILE A 167 3.91 -7.15 9.03
CA ILE A 167 3.72 -6.82 7.61
C ILE A 167 4.44 -5.51 7.30
N GLN A 168 5.31 -5.48 6.30
CA GLN A 168 5.98 -4.26 5.85
C GLN A 168 5.12 -3.46 4.89
N TYR A 169 4.40 -4.16 4.02
CA TYR A 169 3.52 -3.55 3.04
C TYR A 169 2.41 -4.51 2.63
N PHE A 170 1.34 -3.94 2.10
CA PHE A 170 0.31 -4.66 1.36
C PHE A 170 0.48 -4.39 -0.13
N SER A 171 0.28 -5.39 -0.98
CA SER A 171 0.40 -5.23 -2.44
C SER A 171 -0.94 -5.44 -3.14
N MET A 172 -1.23 -4.61 -4.13
CA MET A 172 -2.38 -4.74 -5.00
C MET A 172 -1.93 -4.72 -6.47
N PRO A 173 -2.52 -5.52 -7.37
CA PRO A 173 -2.19 -5.50 -8.79
C PRO A 173 -2.45 -4.12 -9.40
N ALA A 174 -1.61 -3.71 -10.35
CA ALA A 174 -1.77 -2.45 -11.06
C ALA A 174 -3.16 -2.31 -11.69
N GLU A 175 -3.69 -3.38 -12.29
CA GLU A 175 -5.01 -3.40 -12.91
C GLU A 175 -6.16 -3.08 -11.93
N ALA A 176 -6.05 -3.53 -10.68
CA ALA A 176 -7.03 -3.18 -9.65
C ALA A 176 -6.93 -1.69 -9.25
N ILE A 177 -5.72 -1.13 -9.23
CA ILE A 177 -5.50 0.30 -8.99
C ILE A 177 -5.99 1.17 -10.15
N GLU A 178 -5.78 0.72 -11.39
CA GLU A 178 -6.34 1.37 -12.58
C GLU A 178 -7.87 1.42 -12.49
N HIS A 179 -8.50 0.30 -12.12
CA HIS A 179 -9.95 0.27 -11.91
C HIS A 179 -10.41 1.16 -10.74
N MET A 180 -9.63 1.29 -9.65
CA MET A 180 -9.91 2.28 -8.60
C MET A 180 -9.88 3.72 -9.13
N LEU A 181 -9.01 4.04 -10.09
CA LEU A 181 -8.90 5.37 -10.69
C LEU A 181 -10.12 5.72 -11.55
N GLU A 182 -10.82 4.72 -12.10
CA GLU A 182 -12.06 4.89 -12.88
C GLU A 182 -13.28 5.23 -12.01
N SER A 183 -13.21 4.94 -10.69
CA SER A 183 -14.26 5.28 -9.72
C SER A 183 -14.65 6.76 -9.78
N ARG A 184 -15.90 7.10 -9.45
CA ARG A 184 -16.34 8.50 -9.35
C ARG A 184 -15.94 9.20 -8.06
N SER A 185 -15.44 8.46 -7.08
CA SER A 185 -14.95 9.02 -5.81
C SER A 185 -13.71 9.90 -6.05
N LYS A 186 -13.50 10.97 -5.28
CA LYS A 186 -12.34 11.85 -5.49
C LYS A 186 -11.04 11.24 -4.95
N SER A 187 -11.18 10.36 -3.97
CA SER A 187 -10.11 9.66 -3.28
C SER A 187 -10.61 8.28 -2.82
N ILE A 188 -9.67 7.46 -2.36
CA ILE A 188 -9.92 6.15 -1.76
C ILE A 188 -9.44 6.18 -0.32
N ASN A 189 -10.27 5.74 0.62
CA ASN A 189 -9.90 5.62 2.01
C ASN A 189 -9.41 4.20 2.29
N LEU A 190 -8.18 4.05 2.77
CA LEU A 190 -7.70 2.81 3.37
C LEU A 190 -8.12 2.81 4.84
N VAL A 191 -8.89 1.78 5.19
CA VAL A 191 -9.25 1.47 6.58
C VAL A 191 -8.67 0.11 6.96
N TRP A 192 -8.58 -0.15 8.25
CA TRP A 192 -8.03 -1.40 8.76
C TRP A 192 -9.11 -2.44 8.98
N GLY A 193 -8.76 -3.70 8.71
CA GLY A 193 -9.65 -4.84 8.86
C GLY A 193 -8.94 -6.06 9.42
N VAL A 194 -9.74 -7.06 9.76
CA VAL A 194 -9.27 -8.41 10.10
C VAL A 194 -10.02 -9.39 9.21
N ASN A 195 -9.29 -10.12 8.37
CA ASN A 195 -9.90 -11.06 7.42
C ASN A 195 -10.42 -12.33 8.14
N PRO A 196 -11.12 -13.26 7.45
CA PRO A 196 -11.71 -14.44 8.08
C PRO A 196 -10.69 -15.42 8.66
N LYS A 197 -9.41 -15.27 8.31
CA LYS A 197 -8.29 -16.02 8.92
C LYS A 197 -7.81 -15.40 10.24
N GLY A 198 -8.48 -14.34 10.72
CA GLY A 198 -8.12 -13.61 11.92
C GLY A 198 -6.88 -12.72 11.76
N LYS A 199 -6.48 -12.41 10.53
CA LYS A 199 -5.24 -11.68 10.24
C LYS A 199 -5.51 -10.23 9.83
N PHE A 200 -4.62 -9.32 10.26
CA PHE A 200 -4.64 -7.91 9.90
C PHE A 200 -4.56 -7.69 8.38
N THR A 201 -5.39 -6.79 7.87
CA THR A 201 -5.63 -6.60 6.44
C THR A 201 -6.06 -5.16 6.15
N THR A 202 -6.03 -4.74 4.90
CA THR A 202 -6.57 -3.43 4.49
C THR A 202 -8.07 -3.54 4.18
N VAL A 203 -8.77 -2.44 3.98
CA VAL A 203 -10.06 -2.39 3.28
C VAL A 203 -10.11 -1.03 2.60
N PHE A 204 -10.29 -1.00 1.29
CA PHE A 204 -10.30 0.24 0.50
C PHE A 204 -11.74 0.66 0.22
N LEU A 205 -12.16 1.77 0.82
CA LEU A 205 -13.49 2.35 0.69
C LEU A 205 -13.46 3.56 -0.25
N PRO A 206 -14.50 3.78 -1.07
CA PRO A 206 -14.67 5.06 -1.76
C PRO A 206 -14.83 6.21 -0.74
N GLU A 207 -14.38 7.41 -1.10
CA GLU A 207 -14.65 8.61 -0.30
C GLU A 207 -16.15 8.91 -0.17
N PHE A 208 -16.60 9.18 1.05
CA PHE A 208 -18.00 9.52 1.28
C PHE A 208 -18.28 11.01 1.02
N THR A 209 -19.31 11.29 0.22
CA THR A 209 -19.90 12.63 0.13
C THR A 209 -21.19 12.66 0.92
N GLU A 210 -21.30 13.59 1.87
CA GLU A 210 -22.48 13.74 2.73
C GLU A 210 -23.78 13.84 1.92
N GLY A 211 -24.82 13.15 2.39
CA GLY A 211 -26.11 13.05 1.70
C GLY A 211 -26.16 12.08 0.50
N LYS A 212 -25.06 11.39 0.16
CA LYS A 212 -25.03 10.41 -0.94
C LYS A 212 -24.93 8.97 -0.42
N ALA A 213 -25.06 8.00 -1.33
CA ALA A 213 -24.65 6.62 -1.05
C ALA A 213 -23.12 6.52 -1.05
N LEU A 214 -22.58 5.65 -0.19
CA LEU A 214 -21.15 5.30 -0.22
C LEU A 214 -20.85 4.43 -1.46
N LEU A 215 -21.70 3.42 -1.67
CA LEU A 215 -21.56 2.44 -2.74
C LEU A 215 -22.52 2.79 -3.88
N LYS A 216 -22.12 3.71 -4.76
CA LYS A 216 -22.85 4.01 -6.01
C LYS A 216 -22.52 2.97 -7.08
N SER A 217 -23.32 2.93 -8.14
CA SER A 217 -22.98 2.13 -9.33
C SER A 217 -21.58 2.51 -9.85
N GLY A 218 -20.74 1.49 -10.05
CA GLY A 218 -19.33 1.63 -10.43
C GLY A 218 -18.37 1.96 -9.27
N GLU A 219 -18.83 2.03 -8.03
CA GLU A 219 -17.98 2.13 -6.85
C GLU A 219 -17.96 0.78 -6.12
N PHE A 220 -16.76 0.27 -5.85
CA PHE A 220 -16.54 -1.02 -5.19
C PHE A 220 -15.71 -0.83 -3.92
N ILE A 221 -15.79 -1.82 -3.04
CA ILE A 221 -14.84 -1.96 -1.93
C ILE A 221 -13.78 -2.93 -2.40
N TYR A 222 -12.52 -2.59 -2.18
CA TYR A 222 -11.43 -3.47 -2.55
C TYR A 222 -10.76 -4.02 -1.31
N GLU A 223 -10.34 -5.27 -1.41
CA GLU A 223 -9.41 -5.86 -0.47
C GLU A 223 -8.62 -7.00 -1.12
N TYR A 224 -8.19 -7.98 -0.31
CA TYR A 224 -7.31 -9.07 -0.68
C TYR A 224 -5.97 -8.58 -1.21
N SER A 225 -5.53 -7.42 -0.71
CA SER A 225 -4.16 -6.99 -0.89
C SER A 225 -3.24 -8.07 -0.28
N LYS A 226 -2.16 -8.43 -0.99
CA LYS A 226 -1.25 -9.45 -0.53
C LYS A 226 -0.39 -8.86 0.59
N PRO A 227 -0.53 -9.32 1.86
CA PRO A 227 0.33 -8.86 2.93
C PRO A 227 1.75 -9.36 2.67
N CYS A 228 2.73 -8.55 3.02
CA CYS A 228 4.12 -8.93 2.89
C CYS A 228 4.92 -8.79 4.20
N PRO A 229 5.19 -9.88 4.93
CA PRO A 229 6.18 -9.91 6.00
C PRO A 229 7.63 -9.80 5.47
N PRO A 230 8.65 -9.63 6.32
CA PRO A 230 10.05 -9.52 5.91
C PRO A 230 10.60 -10.64 5.04
N THR A 231 10.06 -11.84 5.16
CA THR A 231 10.52 -13.03 4.44
C THR A 231 9.73 -13.31 3.15
N CYS A 232 8.99 -12.34 2.61
CA CYS A 232 8.29 -12.53 1.34
C CYS A 232 9.20 -12.97 0.20
N THR A 233 8.84 -14.08 -0.43
CA THR A 233 9.20 -14.31 -1.81
C THR A 233 8.51 -13.26 -2.69
N PRO A 234 9.23 -12.58 -3.60
CA PRO A 234 8.62 -11.75 -4.62
C PRO A 234 7.55 -12.55 -5.37
N PRO A 235 6.46 -11.91 -5.84
CA PRO A 235 5.55 -12.59 -6.75
C PRO A 235 6.34 -13.05 -7.99
N GLU A 236 6.21 -14.34 -8.32
CA GLU A 236 6.65 -14.91 -9.61
C GLU A 236 5.90 -14.28 -10.79
#